data_AF-A0A543NG10-F1
#
_entry.id   AF-A0A543NG10-F1
#
_cell.length_a   1.000
_cell.length_b   1.000
_cell.length_c   1.000
_cell.angle_alpha   90.00
_cell.angle_beta   90.00
_cell.angle_gamma   90.00
#
_symmetry.space_group_name_H-M   'P 1'
#
loop_
_entity.id
_entity.type
_entity.pdbx_description
1 polymer ?
#
loop_
_entity_poly.entity_id
_entity_poly.type
_entity_poly.pdbx_seq_one_letter_code
_entity_poly.pdbx_strand_id
1 'polypeptide(L)' 'MDEPNVNVRRHESKPGWFVVEIEGEWFASSLHPRGDNLYLTLAPRGGPDDARDTAR' A
#
# COMPACT_ATOMS: atom_id res chain seq x y z
N MET A 1 11.51 14.75 2.40
CA MET A 1 10.86 13.55 1.85
C MET A 1 9.49 13.97 1.40
N ASP A 2 9.12 13.63 0.19
CA ASP A 2 7.78 13.90 -0.33
C ASP A 2 6.78 12.97 0.36
N GLU A 3 5.60 13.50 0.69
CA GLU A 3 4.51 12.73 1.29
C GLU A 3 4.05 11.62 0.34
N PRO A 4 3.61 10.45 0.83
CA PRO A 4 3.09 9.40 -0.03
C PRO A 4 1.79 9.85 -0.70
N ASN A 5 1.68 9.61 -2.01
CA ASN A 5 0.43 9.79 -2.73
C ASN A 5 -0.25 8.42 -2.94
N VAL A 6 -1.54 8.34 -2.63
CA VAL A 6 -2.31 7.09 -2.66
C VAL A 6 -3.56 7.28 -3.52
N ASN A 7 -3.67 6.48 -4.56
CA ASN A 7 -4.83 6.46 -5.45
C ASN A 7 -5.59 5.15 -5.28
N VAL A 8 -6.92 5.23 -5.17
CA VAL A 8 -7.79 4.05 -5.11
C VAL A 8 -8.66 4.03 -6.36
N ARG A 9 -8.57 2.95 -7.13
CA ARG A 9 -9.39 2.74 -8.33
C ARG A 9 -10.04 1.37 -8.33
N ARG A 10 -11.09 1.20 -9.14
CA ARG A 10 -11.75 -0.11 -9.29
C ARG A 10 -10.84 -1.08 -10.05
N HIS A 11 -10.89 -2.35 -9.66
CA HIS A 11 -10.20 -3.41 -10.37
C HIS A 11 -10.94 -3.75 -11.66
N GLU A 12 -10.23 -3.77 -12.80
CA GLU A 12 -10.84 -3.83 -14.13
C GLU A 12 -11.55 -5.17 -14.42
N SER A 13 -10.98 -6.29 -13.95
CA SER A 13 -11.53 -7.63 -14.20
C SER A 13 -12.22 -8.29 -12.99
N LYS A 14 -12.29 -7.62 -11.83
CA LYS A 14 -12.85 -8.19 -10.60
C LYS A 14 -13.90 -7.24 -10.00
N PRO A 15 -15.19 -7.46 -10.28
CA PRO A 15 -16.26 -6.64 -9.74
C PRO A 15 -16.19 -6.57 -8.21
N GLY A 16 -16.29 -5.37 -7.66
CA GLY A 16 -16.24 -5.12 -6.21
C GLY A 16 -14.84 -5.05 -5.61
N TRP A 17 -13.79 -5.34 -6.39
CA TRP A 17 -12.40 -5.19 -5.94
C TRP A 17 -11.85 -3.81 -6.30
N PHE A 18 -10.89 -3.35 -5.51
CA PHE A 18 -10.20 -2.09 -5.70
C PHE A 18 -8.69 -2.34 -5.74
N VAL A 19 -7.99 -1.52 -6.51
CA VAL A 19 -6.52 -1.44 -6.56
C VAL A 19 -6.12 -0.17 -5.83
N VAL A 20 -5.19 -0.30 -4.90
CA VAL A 20 -4.55 0.83 -4.23
C VAL A 20 -3.18 1.02 -4.86
N GLU A 21 -2.99 2.14 -5.53
CA GLU A 21 -1.74 2.51 -6.18
C GLU A 21 -1.00 3.51 -5.28
N ILE A 22 0.25 3.20 -4.97
CA ILE A 22 1.11 4.03 -4.14
C ILE A 22 2.18 4.60 -5.07
N GLU A 23 2.25 5.92 -5.16
CA GLU A 23 3.22 6.61 -6.01
C GLU A 23 4.50 6.95 -5.23
N GLY A 24 5.60 7.08 -5.98
CA GLY A 24 6.92 7.41 -5.44
C GLY A 24 7.61 6.21 -4.78
N GLU A 25 8.64 6.51 -3.99
CA GLU A 25 9.49 5.51 -3.33
C GLU A 25 8.87 5.00 -2.00
N TRP A 26 7.58 4.68 -2.02
CA TRP A 26 6.82 4.19 -0.87
C TRP A 26 6.23 2.81 -1.17
N PHE A 27 5.97 2.03 -0.13
CA PHE A 27 5.30 0.73 -0.27
C PHE A 27 4.35 0.46 0.90
N ALA A 28 3.43 -0.48 0.68
CA ALA A 28 2.51 -0.97 1.71
C ALA A 28 3.25 -1.91 2.67
N SER A 29 3.57 -1.45 3.87
CA SER A 29 4.27 -2.28 4.86
C SER A 29 3.31 -3.18 5.65
N SER A 30 2.05 -2.78 5.79
CA SER A 30 1.03 -3.64 6.38
C SER A 30 -0.39 -3.25 5.99
N LEU A 31 -1.29 -4.24 6.07
CA LEU A 31 -2.70 -4.09 5.76
C LEU A 31 -3.55 -4.71 6.87
N HIS A 32 -4.41 -3.89 7.49
CA HIS A 32 -5.20 -4.32 8.65
C HIS A 32 -6.68 -3.90 8.50
N PRO A 33 -7.61 -4.86 8.29
CA PRO A 33 -9.03 -4.56 8.36
C PRO A 33 -9.46 -4.32 9.81
N ARG A 34 -10.30 -3.31 10.05
CA ARG A 34 -10.91 -3.05 11.35
C ARG A 34 -12.30 -2.44 11.17
N GLY A 35 -13.33 -3.24 11.47
CA GLY A 35 -14.72 -2.88 11.21
C GLY A 35 -14.94 -2.71 9.70
N ASP A 36 -15.57 -1.60 9.33
CA ASP A 36 -15.85 -1.25 7.92
C ASP A 36 -14.65 -0.58 7.22
N ASN A 37 -13.53 -0.41 7.92
CA ASN A 37 -12.36 0.31 7.42
C ASN A 37 -11.18 -0.62 7.13
N LEU A 38 -10.39 -0.26 6.12
CA LEU A 38 -9.11 -0.88 5.80
C LEU A 38 -7.98 0.10 6.13
N TYR A 39 -7.12 -0.25 7.08
CA TYR A 39 -5.97 0.56 7.47
C TYR A 39 -4.73 0.08 6.71
N LEU A 40 -4.10 1.01 6.00
CA LEU A 40 -2.87 0.81 5.24
C LEU A 40 -1.75 1.60 5.93
N THR A 41 -0.65 0.92 6.29
CA THR A 41 0.58 1.60 6.73
C THR A 41 1.55 1.66 5.56
N LEU A 42 2.12 2.85 5.34
CA LEU A 42 3.11 3.08 4.30
C LEU A 42 4.49 3.30 4.92
N ALA A 43 5.51 2.78 4.26
CA ALA A 43 6.91 2.99 4.63
C ALA A 43 7.71 3.45 3.40
N PRO A 44 8.74 4.29 3.59
CA PRO A 44 9.66 4.64 2.53
C PRO A 44 10.55 3.43 2.19
N ARG A 45 10.89 3.28 0.91
CA ARG A 45 11.91 2.31 0.46
C ARG A 45 13.28 2.66 1.04
N GLY A 46 14.10 1.65 1.29
CA GLY A 46 15.38 1.75 2.00
C GLY A 46 15.25 1.97 3.51
N GLY A 47 14.04 2.05 4.05
CA GLY A 47 13.77 2.06 5.48
C GLY A 47 13.94 0.67 6.13
N PRO A 48 13.97 0.58 7.46
CA PRO A 48 14.15 -0.70 8.18
C PRO A 48 13.07 -1.76 7.87
N ASP A 49 11.93 -1.33 7.32
CA ASP A 49 10.83 -2.22 6.93
C ASP A 49 10.94 -2.76 5.49
N ASP A 50 11.73 -2.12 4.62
CA ASP A 50 11.89 -2.49 3.20
C ASP A 50 12.66 -3.82 3.00
N ALA A 51 13.58 -4.12 3.92
CA ALA A 51 14.38 -5.34 3.90
C ALA A 51 13.56 -6.64 4.11
N ARG A 52 12.27 -6.54 4.46
CA ARG A 52 11.41 -7.72 4.69
C ARG A 52 10.70 -8.21 3.42
N ASP A 53 10.58 -7.37 2.40
CA ASP A 53 9.80 -7.69 1.19
C ASP A 53 10.68 -8.16 0.01
N THR A 54 11.99 -7.94 0.07
CA THR A 54 12.95 -8.38 -0.97
C THR A 54 13.47 -9.82 -0.81
N ALA A 55 13.04 -10.52 0.26
CA ALA A 55 13.49 -11.87 0.58
C ALA A 55 12.49 -12.99 0.17
N ARG A 56 11.54 -12.71 -0.74
CA ARG A 56 10.57 -13.69 -1.25
C ARG A 56 10.60 -13.85 -2.76
#